data_AF-X0BZK1-F1
#
_entry.id   AF-X0BZK1-F1
#
_cell.length_a   1.000
_cell.length_b   1.000
_cell.length_c   1.000
_cell.angle_alpha   90.00
_cell.angle_beta   90.00
_cell.angle_gamma   90.00
#
_symmetry.space_group_name_H-M   'P 1'
#
loop_
_entity.id
_entity.type
_entity.pdbx_description
1 polymer ?
#
loop_
_entity_poly.entity_id
_entity_poly.type
_entity_poly.pdbx_seq_one_letter_code
_entity_poly.pdbx_strand_id
1 'polypeptide(L)'
;MTTPEPRHPSPTPSICRPPVPSPLPSRDPAPDSTTHLRYDDPRAIHQRYVKSRDDWYKAQPPGTWLGSRQYRKVMGLPLGYPKASYSWCLDYKQMGRCCATSTGLREWTKEEMMAYLDWDKAEADRIEAQAAAETENGRLFTSRRGMGELWEIAQRDIDEQEALYSAAEQEESCIVVQP
;
A
#
# COMPACT_ATOMS: atom_id res chain seq x y z
N MET A 1 -63.89 29.89 -44.25
CA MET A 1 -64.54 28.86 -43.42
C MET A 1 -63.81 28.84 -42.09
N THR A 2 -64.45 29.38 -41.06
CA THR A 2 -63.94 29.53 -39.68
C THR A 2 -64.93 28.78 -38.79
N THR A 3 -64.45 27.93 -37.91
CA THR A 3 -65.30 27.16 -36.97
C THR A 3 -64.68 27.20 -35.57
N PRO A 4 -65.50 27.39 -34.51
CA PRO A 4 -65.04 27.82 -33.19
C PRO A 4 -64.83 26.69 -32.17
N GLU A 5 -64.12 27.01 -31.09
CA GLU A 5 -64.06 26.28 -29.79
C GLU A 5 -65.42 26.34 -29.07
N PRO A 6 -65.79 25.42 -28.12
CA PRO A 6 -65.40 25.64 -26.71
C PRO A 6 -65.43 24.41 -25.73
N ARG A 7 -64.86 24.60 -24.52
CA ARG A 7 -65.24 24.09 -23.15
C ARG A 7 -64.36 23.04 -22.41
N HIS A 8 -63.76 23.53 -21.31
CA HIS A 8 -63.24 22.90 -20.06
C HIS A 8 -64.22 21.91 -19.35
N PRO A 9 -63.85 21.04 -18.35
CA PRO A 9 -62.92 21.28 -17.20
C PRO A 9 -62.08 20.09 -16.57
N SER A 10 -61.07 20.47 -15.74
CA SER A 10 -60.46 19.94 -14.46
C SER A 10 -60.50 18.44 -14.05
N PRO A 11 -59.82 17.94 -12.95
CA PRO A 11 -58.86 18.53 -12.01
C PRO A 11 -57.57 17.70 -11.73
N THR A 12 -56.60 18.32 -11.05
CA THR A 12 -55.43 17.68 -10.42
C THR A 12 -55.81 16.85 -9.19
N PRO A 13 -55.12 15.72 -8.90
CA PRO A 13 -55.06 15.19 -7.55
C PRO A 13 -53.84 15.76 -6.82
N SER A 14 -54.14 16.61 -5.82
CA SER A 14 -53.26 16.89 -4.69
C SER A 14 -52.97 15.60 -3.94
N ILE A 15 -51.70 15.21 -3.85
CA ILE A 15 -51.25 14.19 -2.89
C ILE A 15 -50.30 14.87 -1.92
N CYS A 16 -50.80 15.01 -0.70
CA CYS A 16 -50.05 15.43 0.48
C CYS A 16 -48.80 14.56 0.66
N ARG A 17 -47.63 15.18 0.62
CA ARG A 17 -46.35 14.55 0.98
C ARG A 17 -46.19 14.58 2.51
N PRO A 18 -45.98 13.45 3.20
CA PRO A 18 -45.72 13.44 4.64
C PRO A 18 -44.31 14.00 4.96
N PRO A 19 -44.09 14.57 6.15
CA PRO A 19 -42.81 15.13 6.55
C PRO A 19 -41.76 14.03 6.79
N VAL A 20 -40.57 14.25 6.24
CA VAL A 20 -39.39 13.40 6.39
C VAL A 20 -38.88 13.52 7.85
N PRO A 21 -38.63 12.41 8.59
CA PRO A 21 -37.97 12.50 9.88
C PRO A 21 -36.49 12.85 9.68
N SER A 22 -36.02 13.87 10.39
CA SER A 22 -34.62 14.30 10.42
C SER A 22 -33.67 13.14 10.79
N PRO A 23 -32.50 13.00 10.15
CA PRO A 23 -31.52 12.00 10.55
C PRO A 23 -30.91 12.38 11.91
N LEU A 24 -30.81 11.39 12.79
CA LEU A 24 -30.04 11.44 14.04
C LEU A 24 -28.58 11.83 13.74
N PRO A 25 -27.88 12.52 14.67
CA PRO A 25 -26.47 12.86 14.48
C PRO A 25 -25.65 11.57 14.29
N SER A 26 -25.01 11.45 13.13
CA SER A 26 -23.97 10.46 12.87
C SER A 26 -22.97 10.54 14.02
N ARG A 27 -22.94 9.49 14.83
CA ARG A 27 -21.82 9.21 15.70
C ARG A 27 -20.63 8.94 14.79
N ASP A 28 -19.72 9.91 14.69
CA ASP A 28 -18.45 9.75 13.99
C ASP A 28 -17.82 8.41 14.41
N PRO A 29 -17.46 7.52 13.47
CA PRO A 29 -16.53 6.45 13.80
C PRO A 29 -15.19 7.12 14.08
N ALA A 30 -14.68 6.90 15.29
CA ALA A 30 -13.30 7.23 15.66
C ALA A 30 -12.33 6.73 14.58
N PRO A 31 -11.23 7.44 14.29
CA PRO A 31 -10.28 7.07 13.26
C PRO A 31 -9.33 5.97 13.75
N ASP A 32 -9.86 4.85 14.26
CA ASP A 32 -9.04 3.75 14.77
C ASP A 32 -9.38 2.46 14.02
N SER A 33 -8.84 2.36 12.82
CA SER A 33 -8.45 1.08 12.25
C SER A 33 -7.22 1.34 11.40
N THR A 34 -6.06 1.16 12.03
CA THR A 34 -4.81 0.84 11.34
C THR A 34 -5.15 -0.35 10.46
N THR A 35 -5.49 -0.09 9.20
CA THR A 35 -5.76 -1.15 8.25
C THR A 35 -4.43 -1.84 8.12
N HIS A 36 -4.31 -3.07 8.65
CA HIS A 36 -3.08 -3.85 8.51
C HIS A 36 -2.86 -4.04 7.02
N LEU A 37 -1.91 -3.28 6.49
CA LEU A 37 -1.55 -3.34 5.09
C LEU A 37 -0.69 -4.58 4.90
N ARG A 38 -0.87 -5.27 3.79
CA ARG A 38 -0.02 -6.43 3.47
C ARG A 38 1.44 -6.02 3.38
N TYR A 39 2.34 -6.96 3.62
CA TYR A 39 3.78 -6.74 3.51
C TYR A 39 4.18 -6.13 2.15
N ASP A 40 3.59 -6.62 1.06
CA ASP A 40 3.85 -6.21 -0.33
C ASP A 40 3.09 -4.94 -0.77
N ASP A 41 2.26 -4.35 0.09
CA ASP A 41 1.53 -3.12 -0.24
C ASP A 41 2.50 -1.94 -0.40
N PRO A 42 2.43 -1.16 -1.50
CA PRO A 42 3.34 -0.04 -1.72
C PRO A 42 3.32 1.03 -0.62
N ARG A 43 2.19 1.21 0.07
CA ARG A 43 2.07 2.14 1.19
C ARG A 43 2.77 1.58 2.43
N ALA A 44 2.63 0.28 2.71
CA ALA A 44 3.35 -0.38 3.78
C ALA A 44 4.87 -0.32 3.54
N ILE A 45 5.30 -0.61 2.31
CA ILE A 45 6.70 -0.49 1.90
C ILE A 45 7.24 0.93 2.16
N HIS A 46 6.49 1.96 1.75
CA HIS A 46 6.90 3.34 2.00
C HIS A 46 6.93 3.69 3.50
N GLN A 47 5.97 3.21 4.30
CA GLN A 47 5.99 3.40 5.76
C GLN A 47 7.25 2.81 6.39
N ARG A 48 7.63 1.59 6.00
CA ARG A 48 8.88 0.96 6.47
C ARG A 48 10.12 1.76 6.07
N TYR A 49 10.14 2.28 4.84
CA TYR A 49 11.23 3.13 4.37
C TYR A 49 11.36 4.41 5.21
N VAL A 50 10.24 5.11 5.46
CA VAL A 50 10.23 6.33 6.28
C VAL A 50 10.69 6.03 7.71
N LYS A 51 10.18 4.95 8.30
CA LYS A 51 10.56 4.53 9.65
C LYS A 51 12.06 4.28 9.76
N SER A 52 12.63 3.45 8.87
CA SER A 52 14.07 3.15 8.85
C SER A 52 14.92 4.42 8.68
N ARG A 53 14.47 5.33 7.82
CA ARG A 53 15.12 6.65 7.64
C ARG A 53 15.06 7.49 8.90
N ASP A 54 13.92 7.53 9.58
CA ASP A 54 13.73 8.31 10.80
C ASP A 54 14.51 7.73 11.97
N ASP A 55 14.62 6.40 12.08
CA ASP A 55 15.45 5.74 13.08
C ASP A 55 16.94 5.98 12.81
N TRP A 56 17.35 5.98 11.53
CA TRP A 56 18.69 6.40 11.14
C TRP A 56 18.96 7.87 11.54
N TYR A 57 17.99 8.77 11.36
CA TYR A 57 18.12 10.17 11.77
C TYR A 57 18.28 10.33 13.29
N LYS A 58 17.48 9.60 14.08
CA LYS A 58 17.55 9.63 15.56
C LYS A 58 18.89 9.13 16.10
N ALA A 59 19.52 8.20 15.39
CA ALA A 59 20.83 7.66 15.75
C ALA A 59 22.00 8.63 15.47
N GLN A 60 21.77 9.75 14.77
CA GLN A 60 22.83 10.71 14.44
C GLN A 60 23.11 11.71 15.57
N PRO A 61 24.34 12.26 15.64
CA PRO A 61 24.66 13.31 16.60
C PRO A 61 23.76 14.55 16.45
N PRO A 62 23.35 15.20 17.56
CA PRO A 62 22.58 16.43 17.53
C PRO A 62 23.26 17.52 16.70
N GLY A 63 22.48 18.21 15.86
CA GLY A 63 22.98 19.30 15.00
C GLY A 63 23.51 18.84 13.64
N THR A 64 23.50 17.54 13.35
CA THR A 64 23.79 17.03 12.00
C THR A 64 22.62 17.37 11.07
N TRP A 65 22.89 18.06 9.96
CA TRP A 65 21.89 18.27 8.92
C TRP A 65 21.73 16.99 8.09
N LEU A 66 20.55 16.38 8.14
CA LEU A 66 20.29 15.09 7.53
C LEU A 66 19.19 15.23 6.48
N GLY A 67 19.46 14.66 5.31
CA GLY A 67 18.49 14.62 4.21
C GLY A 67 18.36 13.21 3.65
N SER A 68 17.24 12.97 2.96
CA SER A 68 16.93 11.68 2.32
C SER A 68 18.08 11.19 1.42
N ARG A 69 18.79 12.11 0.75
CA ARG A 69 19.98 11.79 -0.07
C ARG A 69 21.12 11.16 0.74
N GLN A 70 21.36 11.63 1.95
CA GLN A 70 22.46 11.13 2.79
C GLN A 70 22.12 9.75 3.36
N TYR A 71 20.89 9.57 3.83
CA TYR A 71 20.35 8.28 4.23
C TYR A 71 20.55 7.24 3.12
N ARG A 72 20.09 7.54 1.90
CA ARG A 72 20.23 6.62 0.76
C ARG A 72 21.67 6.23 0.46
N LYS A 73 22.63 7.18 0.55
CA LYS A 73 24.05 6.86 0.38
C LYS A 73 24.58 5.90 1.43
N VAL A 74 24.24 6.11 2.70
CA VAL A 74 24.73 5.28 3.81
C VAL A 74 24.13 3.88 3.71
N MET A 75 22.86 3.77 3.32
CA MET A 75 22.18 2.50 3.11
C MET A 75 22.53 1.82 1.78
N GLY A 76 23.42 2.40 0.96
CA GLY A 76 23.78 1.85 -0.35
C GLY A 76 22.65 1.88 -1.39
N LEU A 77 21.60 2.67 -1.17
CA LEU A 77 20.44 2.76 -2.04
C LEU A 77 20.71 3.69 -3.24
N PRO A 78 20.16 3.38 -4.43
CA PRO A 78 20.27 4.26 -5.60
C PRO A 78 19.73 5.66 -5.29
N LEU A 79 20.40 6.72 -5.75
CA LEU A 79 19.88 8.09 -5.54
C LEU A 79 18.66 8.43 -6.39
N GLY A 80 18.35 7.59 -7.35
CA GLY A 80 17.22 7.68 -8.25
C GLY A 80 17.28 6.54 -9.26
N TYR A 81 16.17 6.37 -9.96
CA TYR A 81 16.01 5.31 -10.95
C TYR A 81 15.83 5.90 -12.35
N PRO A 82 16.10 5.13 -13.43
CA PRO A 82 15.78 5.58 -14.78
C PRO A 82 14.27 5.74 -14.96
N LYS A 83 13.86 6.58 -15.90
CA LYS A 83 12.44 6.87 -16.18
C LYS A 83 11.61 5.59 -16.46
N ALA A 84 12.23 4.59 -17.07
CA ALA A 84 11.60 3.30 -17.34
C ALA A 84 11.14 2.59 -16.05
N SER A 85 11.96 2.59 -14.99
CA SER A 85 11.60 1.96 -13.70
C SER A 85 10.40 2.66 -13.05
N TYR A 86 10.37 3.99 -13.09
CA TYR A 86 9.22 4.76 -12.60
C TYR A 86 7.95 4.50 -13.41
N SER A 87 8.06 4.33 -14.73
CA SER A 87 6.90 3.96 -15.55
C SER A 87 6.42 2.54 -15.27
N TRP A 88 7.36 1.63 -15.01
CA TRP A 88 7.07 0.23 -14.73
C TRP A 88 6.37 0.05 -13.36
N CYS A 89 6.81 0.75 -12.32
CA CYS A 89 6.19 0.61 -11.00
C CYS A 89 4.77 1.19 -10.93
N LEU A 90 4.37 2.06 -11.87
CA LEU A 90 2.98 2.55 -12.00
C LEU A 90 2.06 1.61 -12.79
N ASP A 91 2.59 0.47 -13.29
CA ASP A 91 1.78 -0.56 -13.93
C ASP A 91 0.77 -1.15 -12.92
N TYR A 92 -0.36 -1.64 -13.42
CA TYR A 92 -1.43 -2.19 -12.59
C TYR A 92 -1.03 -3.44 -11.80
N LYS A 93 0.04 -4.14 -12.24
CA LYS A 93 0.58 -5.30 -11.53
C LYS A 93 1.50 -4.94 -10.36
N GLN A 94 1.95 -3.69 -10.31
CA GLN A 94 2.91 -3.20 -9.33
C GLN A 94 2.19 -2.30 -8.32
N MET A 95 2.47 -0.99 -8.31
CA MET A 95 1.81 -0.03 -7.41
C MET A 95 0.46 0.47 -7.94
N GLY A 96 0.17 0.25 -9.22
CA GLY A 96 -0.96 0.88 -9.90
C GLY A 96 -0.76 2.38 -10.15
N ARG A 97 -1.70 2.98 -10.90
CA ARG A 97 -1.57 4.38 -11.36
C ARG A 97 -1.65 5.40 -10.22
N CYS A 98 -2.43 5.12 -9.18
CA CYS A 98 -2.69 6.05 -8.08
C CYS A 98 -2.72 5.30 -6.75
N CYS A 99 -2.33 6.01 -5.69
CA CYS A 99 -2.48 5.60 -4.31
C CYS A 99 -3.93 5.84 -3.85
N ALA A 100 -4.60 4.80 -3.32
CA ALA A 100 -5.89 4.95 -2.66
C ALA A 100 -5.69 5.38 -1.20
N THR A 101 -6.22 6.55 -0.85
CA THR A 101 -6.21 7.08 0.52
C THR A 101 -7.63 7.29 1.01
N SER A 102 -7.81 7.48 2.32
CA SER A 102 -9.13 7.77 2.91
C SER A 102 -9.79 9.01 2.32
N THR A 103 -9.00 9.97 1.84
CA THR A 103 -9.47 11.23 1.22
C THR A 103 -9.74 11.09 -0.29
N GLY A 104 -9.34 9.98 -0.91
CA GLY A 104 -9.52 9.74 -2.35
C GLY A 104 -8.28 9.17 -3.03
N LEU A 105 -8.26 9.22 -4.35
CA LEU A 105 -7.11 8.79 -5.16
C LEU A 105 -6.11 9.94 -5.29
N ARG A 106 -4.82 9.63 -5.10
CA ARG A 106 -3.71 10.58 -5.23
C ARG A 106 -2.60 9.95 -6.09
N GLU A 107 -1.88 10.77 -6.84
CA GLU A 107 -0.66 10.33 -7.53
C GLU A 107 0.41 9.87 -6.53
N TRP A 108 1.19 8.87 -6.94
CA TRP A 108 2.36 8.43 -6.19
C TRP A 108 3.46 9.49 -6.20
N THR A 109 4.05 9.75 -5.05
CA THR A 109 5.24 10.61 -4.97
C THR A 109 6.47 9.86 -5.44
N LYS A 110 7.46 10.62 -5.87
CA LYS A 110 8.74 10.04 -6.31
C LYS A 110 9.45 9.26 -5.20
N GLU A 111 9.29 9.67 -3.93
CA GLU A 111 9.86 8.95 -2.80
C GLU A 111 9.17 7.59 -2.58
N GLU A 112 7.84 7.54 -2.64
CA GLU A 112 7.09 6.27 -2.58
C GLU A 112 7.48 5.32 -3.71
N MET A 113 7.60 5.84 -4.93
CA MET A 113 8.04 5.03 -6.08
C MET A 113 9.46 4.50 -5.89
N MET A 114 10.38 5.32 -5.35
CA MET A 114 11.74 4.86 -5.06
C MET A 114 11.77 3.82 -3.94
N ALA A 115 10.99 4.01 -2.87
CA ALA A 115 10.89 3.03 -1.78
C ALA A 115 10.38 1.68 -2.29
N TYR A 116 9.38 1.69 -3.18
CA TYR A 116 8.90 0.48 -3.84
C TYR A 116 9.98 -0.19 -4.69
N LEU A 117 10.70 0.57 -5.52
CA LEU A 117 11.77 0.03 -6.36
C LEU A 117 12.98 -0.46 -5.54
N ASP A 118 13.27 0.14 -4.39
CA ASP A 118 14.29 -0.33 -3.47
C ASP A 118 13.89 -1.69 -2.89
N TRP A 119 12.63 -1.81 -2.46
CA TRP A 119 12.07 -3.07 -1.92
C TRP A 119 11.99 -4.17 -2.98
N ASP A 120 11.47 -3.87 -4.18
CA ASP A 120 11.36 -4.82 -5.28
C ASP A 120 12.74 -5.38 -5.67
N LYS A 121 13.76 -4.52 -5.73
CA LYS A 121 15.13 -4.97 -5.99
C LYS A 121 15.66 -5.85 -4.86
N ALA A 122 15.48 -5.44 -3.60
CA ALA A 122 15.94 -6.22 -2.45
C ALA A 122 15.25 -7.59 -2.38
N GLU A 123 13.98 -7.65 -2.75
CA GLU A 123 13.19 -8.88 -2.78
C GLU A 123 13.63 -9.81 -3.91
N ALA A 124 13.87 -9.26 -5.11
CA ALA A 124 14.46 -10.01 -6.21
C ALA A 124 15.84 -10.58 -5.85
N ASP A 125 16.71 -9.77 -5.23
CA ASP A 125 18.03 -10.20 -4.78
C ASP A 125 17.91 -11.33 -3.71
N ARG A 126 16.90 -11.28 -2.83
CA ARG A 126 16.63 -12.33 -1.82
C ARG A 126 16.21 -13.65 -2.47
N ILE A 127 15.27 -13.58 -3.42
CA ILE A 127 14.78 -14.75 -4.15
C ILE A 127 15.93 -15.37 -4.97
N GLU A 128 16.75 -14.55 -5.62
CA GLU A 128 17.94 -15.01 -6.36
C GLU A 128 18.95 -15.68 -5.42
N ALA A 129 19.22 -15.10 -4.25
CA ALA A 129 20.11 -15.70 -3.26
C ALA A 129 19.59 -17.06 -2.76
N GLN A 130 18.28 -17.19 -2.52
CA GLN A 130 17.66 -18.46 -2.16
C GLN A 130 17.77 -19.49 -3.28
N ALA A 131 17.54 -19.09 -4.53
CA ALA A 131 17.70 -19.97 -5.70
C ALA A 131 19.16 -20.39 -5.91
N ALA A 132 20.12 -19.50 -5.69
CA ALA A 132 21.55 -19.80 -5.73
C ALA A 132 21.93 -20.82 -4.64
N ALA A 133 21.43 -20.65 -3.41
CA ALA A 133 21.64 -21.61 -2.33
C ALA A 133 21.02 -22.99 -2.63
N GLU A 134 19.83 -23.04 -3.25
CA GLU A 134 19.22 -24.30 -3.73
C GLU A 134 20.02 -24.94 -4.88
N THR A 135 20.71 -24.14 -5.68
CA THR A 135 21.59 -24.63 -6.75
C THR A 135 22.86 -25.24 -6.17
N GLU A 136 23.49 -24.56 -5.21
CA GLU A 136 24.72 -25.00 -4.55
C GLU A 136 24.50 -26.29 -3.74
N ASN A 137 23.39 -26.39 -3.00
CA ASN A 137 23.06 -27.60 -2.23
C ASN A 137 22.52 -28.76 -3.10
N GLY A 138 22.43 -28.56 -4.42
CA GLY A 138 21.96 -29.56 -5.37
C GLY A 138 20.46 -29.87 -5.33
N ARG A 139 19.68 -29.21 -4.46
CA ARG A 139 18.23 -29.42 -4.32
C ARG A 139 17.47 -28.98 -5.57
N LEU A 140 17.94 -27.92 -6.22
CA LEU A 140 17.30 -27.36 -7.42
C LEU A 140 17.25 -28.36 -8.57
N PHE A 141 18.25 -29.26 -8.67
CA PHE A 141 18.38 -30.22 -9.79
C PHE A 141 17.99 -31.66 -9.42
N THR A 142 17.93 -31.99 -8.12
CA THR A 142 17.62 -33.36 -7.65
C THR A 142 16.13 -33.59 -7.39
N SER A 143 15.34 -32.54 -7.19
CA SER A 143 13.89 -32.67 -6.96
C SER A 143 13.12 -32.59 -8.27
N ARG A 144 12.31 -33.62 -8.59
CA ARG A 144 11.22 -33.48 -9.58
C ARG A 144 10.10 -32.64 -8.95
N ARG A 145 10.32 -31.33 -8.85
CA ARG A 145 9.32 -30.37 -8.35
C ARG A 145 8.22 -30.19 -9.39
N GLY A 146 7.00 -30.56 -9.03
CA GLY A 146 5.81 -30.22 -9.80
C GLY A 146 5.38 -28.78 -9.55
N MET A 147 4.54 -28.22 -10.44
CA MET A 147 3.99 -26.86 -10.28
C MET A 147 3.32 -26.65 -8.91
N GLY A 148 2.63 -27.66 -8.38
CA GLY A 148 1.96 -27.56 -7.06
C GLY A 148 2.93 -27.33 -5.91
N GLU A 149 4.05 -28.06 -5.87
CA GLU A 149 5.07 -27.89 -4.82
C GLU A 149 5.70 -26.50 -4.89
N LEU A 150 5.95 -25.98 -6.10
CA LEU A 150 6.47 -24.62 -6.29
C LEU A 150 5.51 -23.56 -5.75
N TRP A 151 4.20 -23.72 -5.99
CA TRP A 151 3.18 -22.84 -5.42
C TRP A 151 3.12 -22.91 -3.89
N GLU A 152 3.21 -24.11 -3.30
CA GLU A 152 3.23 -24.28 -1.85
C GLU A 152 4.46 -23.62 -1.20
N ILE A 153 5.62 -23.71 -1.85
CA ILE A 153 6.84 -23.04 -1.39
C ILE A 153 6.69 -21.53 -1.46
N ALA A 154 6.20 -21.01 -2.60
CA ALA A 154 5.95 -19.58 -2.76
C ALA A 154 4.93 -19.05 -1.74
N GLN A 155 3.85 -19.81 -1.49
CA GLN A 155 2.85 -19.42 -0.50
C GLN A 155 3.42 -19.40 0.91
N ARG A 156 4.20 -20.43 1.28
CA ARG A 156 4.85 -20.49 2.59
C ARG A 156 5.79 -19.30 2.78
N ASP A 157 6.58 -18.97 1.76
CA ASP A 157 7.48 -17.81 1.81
C ASP A 157 6.71 -16.49 1.99
N ILE A 158 5.59 -16.31 1.28
CA ILE A 158 4.68 -15.17 1.50
C ILE A 158 4.17 -15.13 2.95
N ASP A 159 3.68 -16.25 3.46
CA ASP A 159 3.12 -16.34 4.81
C ASP A 159 4.19 -16.07 5.87
N GLU A 160 5.43 -16.54 5.65
CA GLU A 160 6.58 -16.28 6.52
C GLU A 160 6.96 -14.80 6.51
N GLN A 161 7.01 -14.13 5.35
CA GLN A 161 7.29 -12.69 5.26
C GLN A 161 6.20 -11.86 5.95
N GLU A 162 4.93 -12.20 5.73
CA GLU A 162 3.81 -11.52 6.38
C GLU A 162 3.86 -11.73 7.91
N ALA A 163 4.16 -12.94 8.38
CA ALA A 163 4.28 -13.22 9.81
C ALA A 163 5.42 -12.44 10.47
N LEU A 164 6.59 -12.35 9.81
CA LEU A 164 7.71 -11.54 10.29
C LEU A 164 7.34 -10.05 10.36
N TYR A 165 6.60 -9.56 9.36
CA TYR A 165 6.11 -8.19 9.32
C TYR A 165 5.12 -7.90 10.45
N SER A 166 4.07 -8.73 10.59
CA SER A 166 3.07 -8.58 11.65
C SER A 166 3.66 -8.72 13.05
N ALA A 167 4.68 -9.55 13.23
CA ALA A 167 5.39 -9.67 14.51
C ALA A 167 6.16 -8.39 14.85
N ALA A 168 6.89 -7.82 13.88
CA ALA A 168 7.61 -6.56 14.06
C ALA A 168 6.66 -5.40 14.40
N GLU A 169 5.50 -5.30 13.75
CA GLU A 169 4.49 -4.27 14.09
C GLU A 169 3.95 -4.43 15.52
N GLN A 170 3.74 -5.68 15.97
CA GLN A 170 3.25 -5.96 17.32
C GLN A 170 4.26 -5.61 18.41
N GLU A 171 5.54 -5.94 18.21
CA GLU A 171 6.60 -5.57 19.16
C GLU A 171 6.65 -4.05 19.38
N GLU A 172 6.49 -3.28 18.32
CA GLU A 172 6.48 -1.81 18.39
C GLU A 172 5.24 -1.25 19.09
N SER A 173 4.08 -1.87 18.85
CA SER A 173 2.82 -1.51 19.53
C SER A 173 2.87 -1.82 21.03
N CYS A 174 3.47 -2.94 21.42
CA CYS A 174 3.57 -3.37 22.81
C CYS A 174 4.58 -2.56 23.66
N ILE A 175 5.52 -1.84 23.03
CA ILE A 175 6.50 -0.99 23.75
C ILE A 175 5.86 0.33 24.24
N VAL A 176 4.63 0.68 23.80
CA VAL A 176 3.90 1.87 24.26
C VAL A 176 3.01 1.55 25.49
N VAL A 177 3.60 1.09 26.59
CA VAL A 177 2.90 0.98 27.89
C VAL A 177 3.85 1.36 29.03
N GLN A 178 3.91 2.65 29.40
CA GLN A 178 3.47 3.15 30.72
C GLN A 178 3.77 4.66 30.94
N PRO A 179 2.92 5.35 31.73
CA PRO A 179 3.05 6.76 32.12
C PRO A 179 4.12 7.03 33.19
#